data_AF-A0AAU9LCF9-F1
#
_entry.id   AF-A0AAU9LCF9-F1
#
_cell.length_a   1.000
_cell.length_b   1.000
_cell.length_c   1.000
_cell.angle_alpha   90.00
_cell.angle_beta   90.00
_cell.angle_gamma   90.00
#
_symmetry.space_group_name_H-M   'P 1'
#
loop_
_entity.id
_entity.type
_entity.pdbx_description
1 polymer ?
#
loop_
_entity_poly.entity_id
_entity_poly.type
_entity_poly.pdbx_seq_one_letter_code
_entity_poly.pdbx_strand_id
1 'polypeptide(L)'
;MCPLIGFRKSGIDVCLAIGNANIDKAEILLKLPDILKSDNLGNVHVILLKGIDSSQVPIVRLMDLTTGIRCDICVNNLLAAINTKLLRDYSKIDVIFRQLLKHPKNTV
;
A
#
# COMPACT_ATOMS: atom_id res chain seq x y z
N MET A 1 2.19 4.72 -6.16
CA MET A 1 2.48 6.12 -5.74
C MET A 1 1.57 7.10 -6.48
N CYS A 2 0.52 7.60 -5.82
CA CYS A 2 -0.22 8.74 -6.33
C CYS A 2 0.45 10.02 -5.82
N PRO A 3 0.87 10.96 -6.70
CA PRO A 3 1.65 12.16 -6.33
C PRO A 3 0.83 13.21 -5.57
N LEU A 4 -0.22 12.80 -4.85
CA LEU A 4 -1.32 13.67 -4.51
C LEU A 4 -1.59 13.83 -3.02
N ILE A 5 -1.19 12.84 -2.21
CA ILE A 5 -1.24 12.87 -0.74
C ILE A 5 0.12 12.39 -0.18
N GLY A 6 1.20 12.65 -0.93
CA GLY A 6 2.54 12.21 -0.56
C GLY A 6 3.26 13.23 0.31
N PHE A 7 3.26 13.06 1.63
CA PHE A 7 4.24 13.73 2.49
C PHE A 7 5.65 13.25 2.12
N ARG A 8 6.71 14.04 2.42
CA ARG A 8 8.12 13.75 2.06
C ARG A 8 8.67 12.41 2.64
N LYS A 9 7.87 11.68 3.43
CA LYS A 9 8.12 10.31 3.93
C LYS A 9 6.86 9.42 3.87
N SER A 10 6.02 9.62 2.85
CA SER A 10 4.83 8.79 2.65
C SER A 10 5.22 7.39 2.20
N GLY A 11 4.57 6.38 2.79
CA GLY A 11 4.74 4.99 2.36
C GLY A 11 4.20 4.77 0.94
N ILE A 12 4.63 3.68 0.32
CA ILE A 12 4.20 3.26 -1.01
C ILE A 12 3.20 2.12 -0.86
N ASP A 13 1.96 2.31 -1.29
CA ASP A 13 0.99 1.22 -1.37
C ASP A 13 1.03 0.55 -2.75
N VAL A 14 1.12 -0.79 -2.75
CA VAL A 14 1.12 -1.65 -3.94
C VAL A 14 -0.03 -2.66 -3.82
N CYS A 15 -0.80 -2.79 -4.89
CA CYS A 15 -1.86 -3.80 -5.00
C CYS A 15 -1.45 -4.83 -6.06
N LEU A 16 -1.29 -6.08 -5.64
CA LEU A 16 -1.06 -7.20 -6.53
C LEU A 16 -2.40 -7.72 -7.05
N ALA A 17 -2.68 -7.44 -8.32
CA ALA A 17 -3.87 -7.92 -9.01
C ALA A 17 -3.57 -9.29 -9.63
N ILE A 18 -4.24 -10.34 -9.14
CA ILE A 18 -4.09 -11.70 -9.64
C ILE A 18 -5.44 -12.13 -10.19
N GLY A 19 -5.44 -12.73 -11.39
CA GLY A 19 -6.64 -13.20 -12.07
C GLY A 19 -7.40 -14.26 -11.28
N ASN A 20 -8.64 -14.54 -11.73
CA ASN A 20 -9.67 -15.36 -11.06
C ASN A 20 -9.35 -16.87 -10.91
N ALA A 21 -8.08 -17.27 -10.92
CA ALA A 21 -7.72 -18.59 -10.42
C ALA A 21 -8.13 -18.66 -8.94
N ASN A 22 -8.62 -19.82 -8.50
CA ASN A 22 -9.10 -20.09 -7.13
C ASN A 22 -7.92 -20.10 -6.14
N ILE A 23 -7.20 -18.98 -6.05
CA ILE A 23 -5.98 -18.81 -5.28
C ILE A 23 -6.36 -18.13 -3.98
N ASP A 24 -5.99 -18.76 -2.88
CA ASP A 24 -6.18 -18.16 -1.56
C ASP A 24 -5.26 -16.94 -1.42
N LYS A 25 -5.88 -15.77 -1.25
CA LYS A 25 -5.18 -14.49 -1.05
C LYS A 25 -4.29 -14.57 0.20
N ALA A 26 -4.74 -15.28 1.24
CA ALA A 26 -3.98 -15.46 2.46
C ALA A 26 -2.73 -16.30 2.20
N GLU A 27 -2.83 -17.35 1.40
CA GLU A 27 -1.69 -18.20 1.04
C GLU A 27 -0.62 -17.42 0.26
N ILE A 28 -1.03 -16.59 -0.70
CA ILE A 28 -0.10 -15.72 -1.44
C ILE A 28 0.60 -14.77 -0.47
N LEU A 29 -0.16 -14.10 0.41
CA LEU A 29 0.39 -13.15 1.37
C LEU A 29 1.27 -13.82 2.44
N LEU A 30 1.06 -15.10 2.74
CA LEU A 30 1.92 -15.88 3.64
C LEU A 30 3.24 -16.25 2.98
N LYS A 31 3.26 -16.58 1.68
CA LYS A 31 4.48 -16.94 0.94
C LYS A 31 5.28 -15.72 0.47
N LEU A 32 4.62 -14.60 0.25
CA LEU A 32 5.22 -13.38 -0.29
C LEU A 32 6.41 -12.86 0.53
N PRO A 33 6.37 -12.84 1.89
CA PRO A 33 7.52 -12.43 2.69
C PRO A 33 8.76 -13.27 2.46
N ASP A 34 8.61 -14.60 2.31
CA ASP A 34 9.73 -15.51 2.14
C ASP A 34 10.36 -15.35 0.77
N ILE A 35 9.55 -15.13 -0.27
CA ILE A 35 10.02 -14.80 -1.63
C ILE A 35 10.78 -13.47 -1.62
N LEU A 36 10.24 -12.45 -0.97
CA LEU A 36 10.88 -11.12 -0.91
C LEU A 36 12.18 -11.15 -0.09
N LYS A 37 12.28 -12.02 0.92
CA LYS A 37 13.53 -12.27 1.65
C LYS A 37 14.54 -13.05 0.82
N SER A 38 14.11 -14.02 0.02
CA SER A 38 15.02 -14.82 -0.83
C SER A 38 15.62 -14.02 -1.98
N ASP A 39 14.91 -13.00 -2.48
CA ASP A 39 15.38 -12.15 -3.57
C ASP A 39 16.48 -11.15 -3.18
N ASN A 40 16.97 -11.21 -1.93
CA ASN A 40 18.12 -10.44 -1.45
C ASN A 40 17.98 -8.91 -1.68
N LEU A 41 16.75 -8.40 -1.53
CA LEU A 41 16.45 -6.97 -1.45
C LEU A 41 17.21 -6.39 -0.24
N GLY A 42 18.45 -5.96 -0.48
CA GLY A 42 19.37 -5.49 0.56
C GLY A 42 18.73 -4.41 1.44
N ASN A 43 19.01 -4.48 2.74
CA ASN A 43 18.54 -3.54 3.77
C ASN A 43 17.01 -3.38 3.85
N VAL A 44 16.21 -4.38 3.48
CA VAL A 44 14.75 -4.33 3.64
C VAL A 44 14.27 -5.24 4.76
N HIS A 45 13.47 -4.70 5.68
CA HIS A 45 12.78 -5.47 6.70
C HIS A 45 11.36 -5.84 6.20
N VAL A 46 11.01 -7.13 6.26
CA VAL A 46 9.73 -7.66 5.74
C VAL A 46 8.87 -8.18 6.88
N ILE A 47 7.66 -7.62 7.02
CA ILE A 47 6.70 -7.97 8.08
C ILE A 47 5.36 -8.34 7.45
N LEU A 48 4.78 -9.46 7.86
CA LEU A 48 3.38 -9.76 7.59
C LEU A 48 2.50 -9.13 8.67
N LEU A 49 1.62 -8.23 8.25
CA LEU A 49 0.60 -7.63 9.11
C LEU A 49 -0.71 -8.36 8.87
N LYS A 50 -1.19 -9.04 9.92
CA LYS A 50 -2.55 -9.57 9.98
C LYS A 50 -3.41 -8.55 10.70
N GLY A 51 -4.56 -8.22 10.13
CA GLY A 51 -5.52 -7.39 10.84
C GLY A 51 -6.08 -8.10 12.07
N ILE A 52 -6.57 -7.31 13.02
CA ILE A 52 -7.15 -7.80 14.28
C ILE A 52 -8.45 -8.60 14.02
N ASP A 53 -9.18 -8.25 12.95
CA ASP A 53 -10.39 -8.92 12.51
C ASP A 53 -10.18 -9.61 11.16
N SER A 54 -10.84 -10.76 10.96
CA SER A 54 -10.82 -11.55 9.71
C SER A 54 -11.35 -10.81 8.47
N SER A 55 -11.90 -9.61 8.63
CA SER A 55 -12.36 -8.73 7.55
C SER A 55 -11.25 -7.87 6.94
N GLN A 56 -10.10 -7.73 7.62
CA GLN A 56 -9.01 -6.89 7.16
C GLN A 56 -8.15 -7.63 6.15
N VAL A 57 -7.89 -6.97 5.01
CA VAL A 57 -6.99 -7.48 3.98
C VAL A 57 -5.60 -7.66 4.59
N PRO A 58 -4.98 -8.85 4.54
CA PRO A 58 -3.63 -9.02 5.04
C PRO A 58 -2.66 -8.19 4.19
N ILE A 59 -1.63 -7.62 4.83
CA ILE A 59 -0.69 -6.71 4.18
C ILE A 59 0.74 -7.20 4.47
N VAL A 60 1.58 -7.25 3.43
CA VAL A 60 3.01 -7.42 3.60
C VAL A 60 3.66 -6.05 3.57
N ARG A 61 4.30 -5.65 4.67
CA ARG A 61 5.02 -4.39 4.78
C ARG A 61 6.51 -4.63 4.60
N LEU A 62 7.09 -3.87 3.67
CA LEU A 62 8.52 -3.72 3.47
C LEU A 62 8.96 -2.40 4.07
N MET A 63 10.14 -2.36 4.68
CA MET A 63 10.76 -1.14 5.14
C MET A 63 12.22 -1.14 4.71
N ASP A 64 12.59 -0.22 3.83
CA ASP A 64 14.00 0.03 3.55
C ASP A 64 14.62 0.71 4.76
N LEU A 65 15.61 0.05 5.37
CA LEU A 65 16.34 0.50 6.54
C LEU A 65 17.31 1.65 6.23
N THR A 66 17.67 1.84 4.96
CA THR A 66 18.58 2.91 4.51
C THR A 66 17.82 4.23 4.35
N THR A 67 16.68 4.21 3.66
CA THR A 67 15.89 5.42 3.40
C THR A 67 14.74 5.63 4.39
N GLY A 68 14.35 4.60 5.14
CA GLY A 68 13.19 4.60 6.02
C GLY A 68 11.85 4.57 5.27
N ILE A 69 11.85 4.33 3.96
CA ILE A 69 10.65 4.26 3.14
C ILE A 69 9.93 2.93 3.41
N ARG A 70 8.62 3.03 3.68
CA ARG A 70 7.74 1.86 3.85
C ARG A 70 7.03 1.54 2.55
N CYS A 71 6.84 0.26 2.24
CA CYS A 71 6.02 -0.20 1.13
C CYS A 71 5.05 -1.27 1.61
N ASP A 72 3.75 -1.01 1.48
CA ASP A 72 2.68 -1.91 1.91
C ASP A 72 2.10 -2.62 0.68
N ILE A 73 2.14 -3.95 0.68
CA ILE A 73 1.67 -4.80 -0.42
C ILE A 73 0.40 -5.54 0.01
N CYS A 74 -0.66 -5.40 -0.77
CA CYS A 74 -1.93 -6.10 -0.57
C CYS A 74 -2.30 -6.90 -1.83
N VAL A 75 -3.11 -7.95 -1.68
CA VAL A 75 -3.57 -8.78 -2.80
C VAL A 75 -5.03 -8.47 -3.11
N ASN A 76 -5.33 -8.18 -4.38
CA ASN A 76 -6.69 -7.98 -4.89
C ASN A 76 -7.53 -6.92 -4.15
N ASN A 77 -6.88 -5.90 -3.57
CA ASN A 77 -7.55 -4.70 -3.09
C ASN A 77 -7.73 -3.68 -4.23
N LEU A 78 -8.46 -4.10 -5.27
CA LEU A 78 -8.68 -3.27 -6.47
C LEU A 78 -9.48 -2.02 -6.15
N LEU A 79 -10.37 -2.08 -5.15
CA LEU A 79 -11.16 -0.94 -4.71
C LEU A 79 -10.26 0.19 -4.19
N ALA A 80 -9.24 -0.12 -3.40
CA ALA A 80 -8.27 0.88 -2.95
C ALA A 80 -7.50 1.50 -4.14
N ALA A 81 -7.11 0.69 -5.13
CA ALA A 81 -6.43 1.20 -6.33
C ALA A 81 -7.34 2.13 -7.16
N ILE A 82 -8.61 1.74 -7.35
CA ILE A 82 -9.62 2.54 -8.06
C ILE A 82 -9.91 3.84 -7.31
N ASN A 83 -10.12 3.78 -5.99
CA ASN A 83 -10.37 4.96 -5.16
C ASN A 83 -9.17 5.92 -5.20
N THR A 84 -7.96 5.40 -5.15
CA THR A 84 -6.76 6.24 -5.26
C THR A 84 -6.67 6.90 -6.64
N LYS A 85 -7.02 6.19 -7.72
CA LYS A 85 -7.13 6.77 -9.06
C LYS A 85 -8.20 7.86 -9.12
N LEU A 86 -9.38 7.61 -8.56
CA LEU A 86 -10.48 8.57 -8.51
C LEU A 86 -10.03 9.87 -7.82
N LEU A 87 -9.46 9.78 -6.62
CA LEU A 87 -8.95 10.95 -5.88
C LEU A 87 -7.85 11.68 -6.66
N ARG A 88 -6.96 10.92 -7.31
CA ARG A 88 -5.92 11.49 -8.16
C ARG A 88 -6.52 12.27 -9.33
N ASP A 89 -7.51 11.71 -10.01
CA ASP A 89 -8.12 12.35 -11.18
C ASP A 89 -8.95 13.58 -10.77
N TYR A 90 -9.72 13.49 -9.68
CA TYR A 90 -10.47 14.63 -9.12
C TYR A 90 -9.58 15.85 -8.82
N SER A 91 -8.42 15.62 -8.21
CA SER A 91 -7.51 16.70 -7.86
C SER A 91 -6.77 17.37 -9.02
N LYS A 92 -6.79 16.75 -10.21
CA LYS A 92 -6.28 17.40 -11.43
C LYS A 92 -7.26 18.48 -11.88
N ILE A 93 -8.55 18.29 -11.58
CA ILE A 93 -9.64 19.17 -11.97
C ILE A 93 -9.81 20.29 -10.93
N ASP A 94 -9.84 19.94 -9.64
CA ASP A 94 -10.16 20.89 -8.58
C ASP A 94 -8.94 21.24 -7.71
N VAL A 95 -8.56 22.52 -7.74
CA VAL A 95 -7.44 23.08 -6.98
C VAL A 95 -7.75 23.20 -5.49
N ILE A 96 -9.01 23.49 -5.12
CA ILE A 96 -9.45 23.54 -3.71
C ILE A 96 -9.39 22.14 -3.12
N PHE A 97 -9.87 21.14 -3.84
CA PHE A 97 -9.75 19.74 -3.42
C PHE A 97 -8.28 19.35 -3.18
N ARG A 98 -7.37 19.77 -4.06
CA ARG A 98 -5.92 19.54 -3.89
C ARG A 98 -5.34 20.25 -2.66
N GLN A 99 -5.83 21.44 -2.32
CA GLN A 99 -5.41 22.18 -1.12
C GLN A 99 -5.91 21.48 0.15
N LEU A 100 -7.18 21.06 0.17
CA LEU A 100 -7.77 20.31 1.27
C LEU A 100 -7.03 19.00 1.56
N LEU A 101 -6.61 18.28 0.52
CA LEU A 101 -5.83 17.04 0.69
C LEU A 101 -4.44 17.26 1.30
N LYS A 102 -3.88 18.47 1.18
CA LYS A 102 -2.59 18.83 1.78
C LYS A 102 -2.71 19.37 3.19
N HIS A 103 -3.92 19.75 3.62
CA HIS A 103 -4.13 20.15 4.99
C HIS A 103 -3.93 18.93 5.91
N PRO A 104 -3.06 19.03 6.93
CA PRO A 104 -2.91 17.96 7.90
C PRO A 104 -4.27 17.73 8.55
N LYS A 105 -4.74 16.48 8.57
CA LYS A 105 -5.86 16.12 9.44
C LYS A 105 -5.34 16.28 10.87
N ASN A 106 -5.65 17.42 11.50
CA ASN A 106 -5.49 17.58 12.94
C ASN A 106 -6.23 16.41 13.58
N THR A 107 -5.44 15.51 14.15
CA THR A 107 -5.93 14.34 14.86
C THR A 107 -6.46 14.89 16.19
N VAL A 108 -7.78 14.89 16.35
CA VAL A 108 -8.40 14.93 17.68
C VAL A 108 -8.32 13.52 18.24
#